data_AF-A0A2V7VVT2-F1
#
_entry.id   AF-A0A2V7VVT2-F1
#
_cell.length_a   1.000
_cell.length_b   1.000
_cell.length_c   1.000
_cell.angle_alpha   90.00
_cell.angle_beta   90.00
_cell.angle_gamma   90.00
#
_symmetry.space_group_name_H-M   'P 1'
#
loop_
_entity.id
_entity.type
_entity.pdbx_description
1 polymer ?
#
loop_
_entity_poly.entity_id
_entity_poly.type
_entity_poly.pdbx_seq_one_letter_code
_entity_poly.pdbx_strand_id
1 'polypeptide(L)'
;MRSRDLLFSSPDVDEPRRLSAAQVLAHLSAASNWPEGAVSPLTTRHPAIAEYPFMSLQFHGAAGFSLHIFPSEKSSSLFAATKSRLSAPTVYVCLGGQVIEKWPRELFLPHETALAVLEQFMATRRRSSSCTWVRLDRFPRVTVHAGGRGLIPLWKKLKLKAEFPFATERTAG
;
A
#
# COMPACT_ATOMS: atom_id res chain seq x y z
N MET A 1 25.99 3.86 7.52
CA MET A 1 24.96 4.57 6.72
C MET A 1 23.79 4.89 7.65
N ARG A 2 23.51 6.16 7.94
CA ARG A 2 22.50 6.51 8.96
C ARG A 2 21.09 6.33 8.39
N SER A 3 20.27 5.53 9.06
CA SER A 3 18.83 5.28 8.84
C SER A 3 17.92 6.53 8.91
N ARG A 4 18.46 7.76 8.81
CA ARG A 4 17.79 9.01 9.23
C ARG A 4 17.16 9.82 8.08
N ASP A 5 17.25 9.36 6.84
CA ASP A 5 16.89 10.16 5.67
C ASP A 5 15.68 9.58 4.93
N LEU A 6 14.69 9.02 5.63
CA LEU A 6 13.42 8.63 5.00
C LEU A 6 12.32 9.58 5.45
N LEU A 7 11.48 9.97 4.48
CA LEU A 7 10.30 10.80 4.68
C LEU A 7 9.06 10.01 4.29
N PHE A 8 8.00 10.24 5.05
CA PHE A 8 6.66 9.80 4.71
C PHE A 8 5.91 10.92 4.01
N SER A 9 5.29 10.62 2.88
CA SER A 9 4.34 11.48 2.17
C SER A 9 3.01 10.75 1.97
N SER A 10 1.91 11.50 1.99
CA SER A 10 0.54 11.02 1.82
C SER A 10 -0.31 12.17 1.29
N PRO A 11 -1.40 11.91 0.53
CA PRO A 11 -2.36 12.94 0.15
C PRO A 11 -2.93 13.73 1.33
N ASP A 12 -2.97 13.13 2.52
CA ASP A 12 -3.49 13.75 3.76
C ASP A 12 -2.38 14.45 4.58
N VAL A 13 -1.20 14.68 3.99
CA VAL A 13 -0.05 15.31 4.64
C VAL A 13 0.51 16.43 3.75
N ASP A 14 0.40 17.68 4.21
CA ASP A 14 0.82 18.86 3.45
C ASP A 14 2.31 18.84 3.08
N GLU A 15 3.17 18.39 4.01
CA GLU A 15 4.61 18.32 3.81
C GLU A 15 5.17 16.96 4.22
N PRO A 16 6.08 16.37 3.40
CA PRO A 16 6.78 15.14 3.75
C PRO A 16 7.47 15.24 5.11
N ARG A 17 7.21 14.28 6.00
CA ARG A 17 7.72 14.33 7.39
C ARG A 17 8.27 12.99 7.84
N ARG A 18 9.13 13.03 8.87
CA ARG A 18 9.69 11.81 9.47
C ARG A 18 8.68 11.17 10.39
N LEU A 19 8.31 9.93 10.11
CA LEU A 19 7.47 9.09 10.94
C LEU A 19 8.16 7.75 11.17
N SER A 20 7.94 7.16 12.34
CA SER A 20 8.21 5.74 12.56
C SER A 20 7.28 4.86 11.73
N ALA A 21 7.64 3.60 11.54
CA ALA A 21 6.79 2.63 10.83
C ALA A 21 5.40 2.52 11.46
N ALA A 22 5.31 2.44 12.78
CA ALA A 22 4.04 2.41 13.51
C ALA A 22 3.19 3.67 13.26
N GLN A 23 3.81 4.86 13.28
CA GLN A 23 3.10 6.11 12.97
C GLN A 23 2.60 6.16 11.52
N VAL A 24 3.35 5.62 10.56
CA VAL A 24 2.90 5.50 9.16
C VAL A 24 1.66 4.61 9.07
N LEU A 25 1.69 3.41 9.66
CA LEU A 25 0.54 2.49 9.59
C LEU A 25 -0.69 3.03 10.32
N ALA A 26 -0.48 3.68 11.47
CA ALA A 26 -1.55 4.35 12.21
C ALA A 26 -2.19 5.48 11.39
N HIS A 27 -1.38 6.31 10.74
CA HIS A 27 -1.87 7.38 9.85
C HIS A 27 -2.72 6.81 8.72
N LEU A 28 -2.22 5.79 8.01
CA LEU A 28 -2.97 5.17 6.89
C LEU A 28 -4.27 4.50 7.35
N SER A 29 -4.29 3.94 8.56
CA SER A 29 -5.49 3.29 9.10
C SER A 29 -6.57 4.28 9.55
N ALA A 30 -6.17 5.49 9.92
CA ALA A 30 -7.07 6.56 10.36
C ALA A 30 -7.50 7.51 9.23
N ALA A 31 -6.90 7.38 8.03
CA ALA A 31 -7.15 8.27 6.91
C ALA A 31 -8.62 8.22 6.45
N SER A 32 -9.23 9.39 6.29
CA SER A 32 -10.66 9.52 5.97
C SER A 32 -10.95 9.42 4.47
N ASN A 33 -9.96 9.71 3.61
CA ASN A 33 -10.14 9.80 2.16
C ASN A 33 -9.36 8.74 1.41
N TRP A 34 -8.03 8.88 1.41
CA TRP A 34 -7.11 8.05 0.64
C TRP A 34 -6.06 7.48 1.59
N PRO A 35 -6.27 6.25 2.09
CA PRO A 35 -5.37 5.61 3.04
C PRO A 35 -4.11 5.08 2.33
N GLU A 36 -3.42 5.95 1.61
CA GLU A 36 -2.22 5.66 0.84
C GLU A 36 -1.08 6.62 1.16
N GLY A 37 0.15 6.16 1.00
CA GLY A 37 1.32 6.98 1.19
C GLY A 37 2.57 6.32 0.68
N ALA A 38 3.70 7.00 0.82
CA ALA A 38 5.00 6.50 0.44
C ALA A 38 6.06 6.84 1.48
N VAL A 39 7.00 5.93 1.66
CA VAL A 39 8.23 6.15 2.41
C VAL A 39 9.38 6.16 1.41
N SER A 40 10.01 7.31 1.25
CA SER A 40 11.06 7.55 0.27
C SER A 40 12.28 8.23 0.91
N PRO A 41 13.47 8.14 0.29
CA PRO A 41 14.61 8.93 0.68
C PRO A 41 14.31 10.44 0.65
N LEU A 42 14.85 11.16 1.63
CA LEU A 42 14.97 12.61 1.58
C LEU A 42 15.77 12.96 0.32
N THR A 43 15.11 13.60 -0.64
CA THR A 43 15.78 14.07 -1.84
C THR A 43 16.33 15.47 -1.63
N THR A 44 17.54 15.71 -2.14
CA THR A 44 18.09 17.07 -2.33
C THR A 44 17.69 17.66 -3.68
N ARG A 45 17.05 16.86 -4.54
CA ARG A 45 16.48 17.28 -5.82
C ARG A 45 15.02 17.71 -5.61
N HIS A 46 14.43 18.28 -6.65
CA HIS A 46 13.06 18.81 -6.61
C HIS A 46 12.10 17.82 -5.90
N PRO A 47 11.24 18.28 -4.96
CA PRO A 47 10.38 17.43 -4.12
C PRO A 47 9.37 16.55 -4.88
N ALA A 48 9.34 16.63 -6.21
CA ALA A 48 8.49 15.85 -7.09
C ALA A 48 9.15 14.55 -7.60
N ILE A 49 10.46 14.35 -7.36
CA ILE A 49 11.18 13.17 -7.85
C ILE A 49 11.40 12.20 -6.69
N ALA A 50 10.69 11.09 -6.70
CA ALA A 50 10.93 10.01 -5.74
C ALA A 50 12.33 9.41 -5.96
N GLU A 51 13.13 9.38 -4.91
CA GLU A 51 14.40 8.65 -4.94
C GLU A 51 14.17 7.17 -4.66
N TYR A 52 14.92 6.32 -5.36
CA TYR A 52 14.86 4.88 -5.18
C TYR A 52 15.91 4.40 -4.15
N PRO A 53 15.63 3.32 -3.41
CA PRO A 53 14.37 2.61 -3.36
C PRO A 53 13.34 3.37 -2.51
N PHE A 54 12.07 3.32 -2.91
CA PHE A 54 10.96 3.79 -2.08
C PHE A 54 9.90 2.70 -1.93
N MET A 55 9.08 2.82 -0.89
CA MET A 55 7.97 1.92 -0.63
C MET A 55 6.67 2.70 -0.64
N SER A 56 5.72 2.28 -1.47
CA SER A 56 4.33 2.71 -1.42
C SER A 56 3.54 1.78 -0.51
N LEU A 57 2.61 2.35 0.25
CA LEU A 57 1.76 1.65 1.20
C LEU A 57 0.32 2.08 0.99
N GLN A 58 -0.61 1.15 1.16
CA GLN A 58 -2.03 1.45 1.17
C GLN A 58 -2.76 0.54 2.15
N PHE A 59 -3.74 1.07 2.86
CA PHE A 59 -4.58 0.33 3.79
C PHE A 59 -5.97 0.06 3.18
N HIS A 60 -6.44 -1.17 3.35
CA HIS A 60 -7.63 -1.72 2.69
C HIS A 60 -8.66 -2.25 3.70
N GLY A 61 -8.78 -1.59 4.86
CA GLY A 61 -9.74 -1.98 5.91
C GLY A 61 -9.43 -3.36 6.47
N ALA A 62 -10.45 -4.23 6.55
CA ALA A 62 -10.31 -5.60 7.04
C ALA A 62 -9.32 -6.44 6.23
N ALA A 63 -9.01 -6.06 4.99
CA ALA A 63 -7.96 -6.72 4.23
C ALA A 63 -6.55 -6.43 4.79
N GLY A 64 -6.30 -5.29 5.42
CA GLY A 64 -4.97 -4.92 5.91
C GLY A 64 -4.18 -4.11 4.89
N PHE A 65 -2.85 -4.26 4.87
CA PHE A 65 -1.95 -3.36 4.16
C PHE A 65 -1.32 -3.99 2.92
N SER A 66 -1.36 -3.29 1.79
CA SER A 66 -0.51 -3.63 0.65
C SER A 66 0.77 -2.80 0.70
N LEU A 67 1.93 -3.46 0.74
CA LEU A 67 3.24 -2.83 0.71
C LEU A 67 3.93 -3.13 -0.61
N HIS A 68 4.35 -2.08 -1.31
CA HIS A 68 4.85 -2.13 -2.67
C HIS A 68 6.19 -1.41 -2.76
N ILE A 69 7.27 -2.15 -3.03
CA ILE A 69 8.61 -1.56 -3.16
C ILE A 69 8.96 -1.32 -4.63
N PHE A 70 9.61 -0.19 -4.87
CA PHE A 70 10.24 0.16 -6.12
C PHE A 70 11.76 0.17 -5.89
N PRO A 71 12.50 -0.88 -6.31
CA PRO A 71 13.92 -0.99 -6.00
C PRO A 71 14.80 0.01 -6.76
N SER A 72 14.42 0.32 -8.00
CA SER A 72 15.09 1.27 -8.88
C SER A 72 14.14 1.67 -10.02
N GLU A 73 14.48 2.74 -10.73
CA GLU A 73 13.74 3.24 -11.89
C GLU A 73 13.49 2.18 -12.97
N LYS A 74 14.45 1.28 -13.18
CA LYS A 74 14.40 0.25 -14.24
C LYS A 74 13.87 -1.09 -13.76
N SER A 75 13.60 -1.25 -12.47
CA SER A 75 13.15 -2.52 -11.90
C SER A 75 11.64 -2.62 -11.88
N SER A 76 11.11 -3.80 -12.21
CA SER A 76 9.71 -4.12 -11.90
C SER A 76 9.50 -4.03 -10.40
N SER A 77 8.42 -3.37 -10.03
CA SER A 77 8.03 -3.18 -8.65
C SER A 77 7.45 -4.47 -8.05
N LEU A 78 7.56 -4.59 -6.72
CA LEU A 78 7.32 -5.85 -6.01
C LEU A 78 6.38 -5.62 -4.83
N PHE A 79 5.34 -6.44 -4.70
CA PHE A 79 4.44 -6.47 -3.56
C PHE A 79 4.94 -7.47 -2.53
N ALA A 80 4.90 -7.08 -1.25
CA ALA A 80 5.03 -8.02 -0.16
C ALA A 80 3.79 -8.92 -0.09
N ALA A 81 4.01 -10.21 0.12
CA ALA A 81 2.98 -11.22 0.22
C ALA A 81 3.26 -12.16 1.40
N THR A 82 2.20 -12.63 2.06
CA THR A 82 2.33 -13.59 3.18
C THR A 82 2.82 -14.95 2.72
N LYS A 83 2.65 -15.31 1.44
CA LYS A 83 3.15 -16.55 0.84
C LYS A 83 3.43 -16.41 -0.65
N SER A 84 4.20 -17.34 -1.21
CA SER A 84 4.60 -17.34 -2.63
C SER A 84 3.48 -17.79 -3.59
N ARG A 85 2.71 -18.80 -3.20
CA ARG A 85 1.58 -19.30 -4.00
C ARG A 85 0.33 -18.48 -3.71
N LEU A 86 -0.05 -17.63 -4.65
CA LEU A 86 -1.21 -16.75 -4.50
C LEU A 86 -2.52 -17.48 -4.84
N SER A 87 -3.60 -17.15 -4.11
CA SER A 87 -4.93 -17.68 -4.40
C SER A 87 -5.59 -16.97 -5.59
N ALA A 88 -6.81 -17.41 -5.93
CA ALA A 88 -7.67 -16.64 -6.80
C ALA A 88 -7.94 -15.22 -6.21
N PRO A 89 -8.15 -14.20 -7.04
CA PRO A 89 -8.32 -12.83 -6.57
C PRO A 89 -9.69 -12.59 -5.93
N THR A 90 -9.71 -12.01 -4.72
CA THR A 90 -10.92 -11.86 -3.90
C THR A 90 -11.06 -10.48 -3.25
N VAL A 91 -9.95 -9.76 -3.02
CA VAL A 91 -9.97 -8.41 -2.43
C VAL A 91 -10.01 -7.39 -3.55
N TYR A 92 -10.93 -6.45 -3.52
CA TYR A 92 -10.98 -5.42 -4.55
C TYR A 92 -10.08 -4.24 -4.19
N VAL A 93 -9.54 -3.59 -5.21
CA VAL A 93 -8.63 -2.46 -5.10
C VAL A 93 -9.04 -1.42 -6.12
N CYS A 94 -9.04 -0.15 -5.74
CA CYS A 94 -9.22 0.96 -6.66
C CYS A 94 -7.86 1.61 -6.94
N LEU A 95 -7.45 1.58 -8.20
CA LEU A 95 -6.19 2.14 -8.66
C LEU A 95 -6.43 3.57 -9.14
N GLY A 96 -6.24 4.55 -8.25
CA GLY A 96 -6.32 5.98 -8.58
C GLY A 96 -7.63 6.43 -9.21
N GLY A 97 -8.74 5.73 -8.94
CA GLY A 97 -10.03 6.01 -9.59
C GLY A 97 -10.09 5.68 -11.08
N GLN A 98 -9.11 4.96 -11.63
CA GLN A 98 -9.04 4.60 -13.05
C GLN A 98 -9.55 3.19 -13.32
N VAL A 99 -9.28 2.27 -12.40
CA VAL A 99 -9.61 0.85 -12.51
C VAL A 99 -10.01 0.32 -11.13
N ILE A 100 -10.98 -0.58 -11.09
CA ILE A 100 -11.26 -1.43 -9.93
C ILE A 100 -10.88 -2.86 -10.31
N GLU A 101 -9.95 -3.45 -9.57
CA GLU A 101 -9.46 -4.82 -9.76
C GLU A 101 -9.80 -5.69 -8.54
N LYS A 102 -9.77 -7.01 -8.70
CA LYS A 102 -9.63 -7.97 -7.61
C LYS A 102 -8.22 -8.51 -7.59
N TRP A 103 -7.63 -8.56 -6.41
CA TRP A 103 -6.28 -9.06 -6.10
C TRP A 103 -6.34 -10.22 -5.08
N PRO A 104 -5.29 -11.07 -5.01
CA PRO A 104 -5.21 -12.17 -4.04
C PRO A 104 -5.07 -11.65 -2.62
N ARG A 105 -5.73 -12.32 -1.66
CA ARG A 105 -5.77 -11.92 -0.25
C ARG A 105 -4.38 -11.83 0.37
N GLU A 106 -3.43 -12.62 -0.11
CA GLU A 106 -2.08 -12.73 0.44
C GLU A 106 -1.19 -11.52 0.18
N LEU A 107 -1.59 -10.61 -0.74
CA LEU A 107 -0.92 -9.33 -0.95
C LEU A 107 -1.26 -8.26 0.10
N PHE A 108 -2.19 -8.58 1.01
CA PHE A 108 -2.66 -7.67 2.05
C PHE A 108 -2.23 -8.21 3.41
N LEU A 109 -1.17 -7.61 3.93
CA LEU A 109 -0.51 -8.01 5.16
C LEU A 109 -1.34 -7.61 6.39
N PRO A 110 -1.45 -8.48 7.40
CA PRO A 110 -1.88 -8.08 8.73
C PRO A 110 -0.98 -6.99 9.31
N HIS A 111 -1.50 -6.21 10.25
CA HIS A 111 -0.82 -5.06 10.83
C HIS A 111 0.61 -5.38 11.32
N GLU A 112 0.78 -6.44 12.10
CA GLU A 112 2.11 -6.80 12.63
C GLU A 112 3.12 -7.17 11.54
N THR A 113 2.67 -7.89 10.51
CA THR A 113 3.53 -8.25 9.37
C THR A 113 3.89 -6.99 8.56
N ALA A 114 2.93 -6.10 8.33
CA ALA A 114 3.17 -4.83 7.65
C ALA A 114 4.19 -3.96 8.43
N LEU A 115 4.06 -3.92 9.77
CA LEU A 115 4.95 -3.18 10.65
C LEU A 115 6.37 -3.69 10.53
N ALA A 116 6.59 -5.00 10.71
CA ALA A 116 7.91 -5.61 10.62
C ALA A 116 8.58 -5.39 9.24
N VAL A 117 7.81 -5.51 8.16
CA VAL A 117 8.32 -5.27 6.80
C VAL A 117 8.72 -3.81 6.62
N LEU A 118 7.91 -2.88 7.10
CA LEU A 118 8.18 -1.45 6.99
C LEU A 118 9.37 -1.02 7.85
N GLU A 119 9.47 -1.50 9.10
CA GLU A 119 10.61 -1.25 9.97
C GLU A 119 11.92 -1.73 9.34
N GLN A 120 11.94 -2.94 8.76
CA GLN A 120 13.12 -3.44 8.08
C GLN A 120 13.46 -2.60 6.85
N PHE A 121 12.47 -2.18 6.06
CA PHE A 121 12.70 -1.28 4.93
C PHE A 121 13.26 0.06 5.41
N MET A 122 12.71 0.64 6.48
CA MET A 122 13.18 1.91 7.01
C MET A 122 14.62 1.84 7.52
N ALA A 123 14.99 0.73 8.16
CA ALA A 123 16.32 0.50 8.69
C ALA A 123 17.37 0.20 7.61
N THR A 124 17.00 -0.60 6.60
CA THR A 124 17.98 -1.20 5.66
C THR A 124 17.85 -0.73 4.23
N ARG A 125 16.72 -0.10 3.88
CA ARG A 125 16.28 0.19 2.50
C ARG A 125 16.20 -1.04 1.61
N ARG A 126 16.05 -2.21 2.20
CA ARG A 126 15.95 -3.49 1.51
C ARG A 126 14.62 -4.15 1.82
N ARG A 127 14.25 -5.07 0.93
CA ARG A 127 13.15 -6.00 1.11
C ARG A 127 13.36 -6.83 2.37
N SER A 128 12.29 -7.06 3.11
CA SER A 128 12.31 -8.02 4.20
C SER A 128 12.40 -9.44 3.68
N SER A 129 13.20 -10.28 4.33
CA SER A 129 13.25 -11.72 4.09
C SER A 129 12.13 -12.47 4.81
N SER A 130 11.34 -11.82 5.67
CA SER A 130 10.23 -12.45 6.40
C SER A 130 8.96 -12.61 5.55
N CYS A 131 8.93 -12.02 4.35
CA CYS A 131 7.80 -12.10 3.43
C CYS A 131 8.25 -12.52 2.03
N THR A 132 7.29 -13.01 1.24
CA THR A 132 7.52 -13.25 -0.17
C THR A 132 7.35 -11.94 -0.94
N TRP A 133 8.09 -11.76 -2.04
CA TRP A 133 7.96 -10.59 -2.90
C TRP A 133 7.50 -11.00 -4.29
N VAL A 134 6.33 -10.54 -4.70
CA VAL A 134 5.70 -10.89 -5.97
C VAL A 134 5.71 -9.69 -6.89
N ARG A 135 6.12 -9.88 -8.15
CA ARG A 135 6.14 -8.78 -9.13
C ARG A 135 4.73 -8.33 -9.48
N LEU A 136 4.55 -7.02 -9.65
CA LEU A 136 3.27 -6.41 -10.06
C LEU A 136 2.69 -7.01 -11.35
N ASP A 137 3.54 -7.48 -12.26
CA ASP A 137 3.14 -8.09 -13.54
C ASP A 137 2.91 -9.61 -13.49
N ARG A 138 3.05 -10.25 -12.31
CA ARG A 138 3.06 -11.73 -12.18
C ARG A 138 2.02 -12.32 -11.25
N PHE A 139 1.23 -11.53 -10.53
CA PHE A 139 0.14 -12.07 -9.71
C PHE A 139 -1.19 -12.11 -10.48
N PRO A 140 -2.08 -13.07 -10.18
CA PRO A 140 -3.40 -13.12 -10.80
C PRO A 140 -4.23 -11.93 -10.33
N ARG A 141 -4.92 -11.26 -11.25
CA ARG A 141 -5.86 -10.16 -10.97
C ARG A 141 -7.01 -10.20 -11.95
N VAL A 142 -8.14 -9.65 -11.54
CA VAL A 142 -9.34 -9.54 -12.39
C VAL A 142 -9.77 -8.08 -12.43
N THR A 143 -9.80 -7.48 -13.62
CA THR A 143 -10.42 -6.16 -13.81
C THR A 143 -11.94 -6.31 -13.65
N VAL A 144 -12.51 -5.62 -12.66
CA VAL A 144 -13.96 -5.60 -12.41
C VAL A 144 -14.60 -4.44 -13.15
N HIS A 145 -13.96 -3.26 -13.09
CA HIS A 145 -14.40 -2.07 -13.81
C HIS A 145 -13.19 -1.32 -14.37
N ALA A 146 -13.31 -0.87 -15.61
CA ALA A 146 -12.40 0.04 -16.29
C ALA A 146 -13.24 1.06 -17.07
N GLY A 147 -12.75 2.28 -17.29
CA GLY A 147 -13.43 3.22 -18.21
C GLY A 147 -13.62 4.67 -17.77
N GLY A 148 -12.86 5.17 -16.78
CA GLY A 148 -12.81 6.62 -16.50
C GLY A 148 -13.96 7.16 -15.63
N ARG A 149 -14.29 8.45 -15.79
CA ARG A 149 -15.06 9.30 -14.83
C ARG A 149 -16.21 8.56 -14.12
N GLY A 150 -16.23 8.64 -12.79
CA GLY A 150 -17.29 8.06 -11.95
C GLY A 150 -16.88 6.85 -11.10
N LEU A 151 -15.67 6.32 -11.30
CA LEU A 151 -15.15 5.21 -10.49
C LEU A 151 -14.87 5.58 -9.03
N ILE A 152 -14.47 6.83 -8.73
CA ILE A 152 -14.30 7.27 -7.34
C ILE A 152 -15.65 7.28 -6.59
N PRO A 153 -16.73 7.92 -7.11
CA PRO A 153 -18.07 7.77 -6.54
C PRO A 153 -18.55 6.32 -6.42
N LEU A 154 -18.32 5.50 -7.46
CA LEU A 154 -18.66 4.08 -7.43
C LEU A 154 -17.90 3.35 -6.31
N TRP A 155 -16.59 3.56 -6.21
CA TRP A 155 -15.75 2.96 -5.18
C TRP A 155 -16.20 3.33 -3.77
N LYS A 156 -16.50 4.61 -3.53
CA LYS A 156 -17.08 5.08 -2.26
C LYS A 156 -18.40 4.34 -1.94
N LYS A 157 -19.27 4.13 -2.93
CA LYS A 157 -20.52 3.37 -2.76
C LYS A 157 -20.28 1.89 -2.49
N LEU A 158 -19.35 1.25 -3.21
CA LEU A 158 -19.01 -0.16 -3.03
C LEU A 158 -18.40 -0.43 -1.65
N LYS A 159 -17.59 0.50 -1.13
CA LYS A 159 -17.02 0.42 0.22
C LYS A 159 -18.06 0.32 1.34
N LEU A 160 -19.27 0.86 1.13
CA LEU A 160 -20.32 0.86 2.15
C LEU A 160 -21.16 -0.42 2.18
N LYS A 161 -20.92 -1.36 1.26
CA LYS A 161 -21.73 -2.55 1.10
C LYS A 161 -21.06 -3.78 1.73
N ALA A 162 -21.79 -4.49 2.59
CA ALA A 162 -21.29 -5.69 3.26
C ALA A 162 -20.94 -6.86 2.31
N GLU A 163 -21.54 -6.90 1.13
CA GLU A 163 -21.25 -7.91 0.08
C GLU A 163 -19.88 -7.72 -0.58
N PHE A 164 -19.25 -6.56 -0.39
CA PHE A 164 -17.89 -6.29 -0.81
C PHE A 164 -16.98 -6.29 0.44
N PRO A 165 -15.81 -6.95 0.41
CA PRO A 165 -14.95 -7.12 1.58
C PRO A 165 -14.21 -5.81 1.99
N PHE A 166 -14.86 -4.65 1.92
CA PHE A 166 -14.28 -3.31 2.16
C PHE A 166 -14.71 -2.63 3.45
N ALA A 167 -15.68 -3.15 4.18
CA ALA A 167 -16.17 -2.57 5.42
C ALA A 167 -16.87 -3.68 6.22
N THR A 168 -16.73 -3.83 7.53
CA THR A 168 -16.18 -2.98 8.59
C THR A 168 -16.02 -3.92 9.79
N GLU A 169 -14.96 -3.81 10.59
CA GLU A 169 -15.17 -4.09 12.01
C GLU A 169 -16.07 -2.96 12.51
N ARG A 170 -17.35 -3.27 12.75
CA ARG A 170 -18.08 -2.54 13.78
C ARG A 170 -17.34 -2.84 15.08
N THR A 171 -16.52 -1.91 15.55
CA THR A 171 -16.30 -1.81 16.98
C THR A 171 -17.65 -1.52 17.60
N ALA A 172 -18.27 -2.55 18.16
CA ALA A 172 -19.21 -2.38 19.24
C ALA A 172 -18.39 -1.89 20.44
N GLY A 173 -18.61 -0.64 20.82
CA GLY A 173 -18.08 0.02 22.02
C GLY A 173 -18.96 1.22 22.30
#